data_AF-A0AAF0CVL7-F1
#
_entry.id   AF-A0AAF0CVL7-F1
#
_cell.length_a   1.000
_cell.length_b   1.000
_cell.length_c   1.000
_cell.angle_alpha   90.00
_cell.angle_beta   90.00
_cell.angle_gamma   90.00
#
_symmetry.space_group_name_H-M   'P 1'
#
loop_
_entity.id
_entity.type
_entity.pdbx_description
1 polymer ?
#
loop_
_entity_poly.entity_id
_entity_poly.type
_entity_poly.pdbx_seq_one_letter_code
_entity_poly.pdbx_strand_id
1 'polypeptide(L)'
;MKLNKKELSFFTENQKMIHSILKRCHIYPYSPDYEDFVQIGRLLFLQILEKTAVLSLDNLPLAKRPSYIYQQLYWRLRDEQRRYLRYKTKIEPRDVALDLESPLLNPQIDFSETLNAKEILLELLPLLTSAERLLLLTLIHHPTSLNDYAKKNQLPRSSVYRYRKNIQKKFLALIHKN
;
A
#
# COMPACT_ATOMS: atom_id res chain seq x y z
N MET A 1 -5.74 -28.90 8.39
CA MET A 1 -6.90 -28.01 8.58
C MET A 1 -8.04 -28.81 9.21
N LYS A 2 -8.17 -28.82 10.54
CA LYS A 2 -9.32 -29.45 11.22
C LYS A 2 -10.18 -28.34 11.83
N LEU A 3 -11.20 -27.89 11.09
CA LEU A 3 -12.17 -26.92 11.61
C LEU A 3 -13.35 -27.64 12.26
N ASN A 4 -13.85 -27.07 13.34
CA ASN A 4 -15.06 -27.54 14.02
C ASN A 4 -16.33 -26.99 13.35
N LYS A 5 -17.46 -27.68 13.54
CA LYS A 5 -18.76 -27.31 12.95
C LYS A 5 -19.19 -25.85 13.23
N LYS A 6 -18.84 -25.32 14.41
CA LYS A 6 -19.12 -23.92 14.80
C LYS A 6 -18.32 -22.90 13.98
N GLU A 7 -17.04 -23.18 13.71
CA GLU A 7 -16.18 -22.29 12.92
C GLU A 7 -16.62 -22.24 11.46
N LEU A 8 -17.05 -23.39 10.92
CA LEU A 8 -17.57 -23.47 9.57
C LEU A 8 -18.88 -22.66 9.43
N SER A 9 -19.80 -22.76 10.41
CA SER A 9 -21.02 -21.92 10.45
C SER A 9 -20.68 -20.43 10.46
N PHE A 10 -19.73 -20.03 11.31
CA PHE A 10 -19.29 -18.63 11.40
C PHE A 10 -18.70 -18.13 10.08
N PHE A 11 -17.87 -18.95 9.41
CA PHE A 11 -17.33 -18.63 8.09
C PHE A 11 -18.42 -18.45 7.03
N THR A 12 -19.44 -19.31 7.02
CA THR A 12 -20.55 -19.22 6.05
C THR A 12 -21.40 -17.97 6.28
N GLU A 13 -21.69 -17.62 7.53
CA GLU A 13 -22.48 -16.44 7.89
C GLU A 13 -21.73 -15.13 7.58
N ASN A 14 -20.39 -15.14 7.62
CA ASN A 14 -19.55 -13.95 7.48
C ASN A 14 -18.82 -13.84 6.13
N GLN A 15 -19.23 -14.56 5.08
CA GLN A 15 -18.65 -14.44 3.72
C GLN A 15 -18.61 -12.98 3.22
N LYS A 16 -19.64 -12.19 3.55
CA LYS A 16 -19.74 -10.76 3.18
C LYS A 16 -18.59 -9.90 3.72
N MET A 17 -17.92 -10.37 4.77
CA MET A 17 -16.73 -9.71 5.33
C MET A 17 -15.59 -9.64 4.32
N ILE A 18 -15.42 -10.69 3.52
CA ILE A 18 -14.36 -10.77 2.50
C ILE A 18 -14.56 -9.66 1.47
N HIS A 19 -15.75 -9.54 0.88
CA HIS A 19 -16.07 -8.51 -0.10
C HIS A 19 -15.89 -7.09 0.46
N SER A 20 -16.26 -6.87 1.72
CA SER A 20 -16.08 -5.58 2.41
C SER A 20 -14.60 -5.22 2.57
N ILE A 21 -13.74 -6.21 2.84
CA ILE A 21 -12.30 -6.03 2.98
C ILE A 21 -11.64 -5.82 1.61
N LEU A 22 -12.04 -6.56 0.59
CA LEU A 22 -11.55 -6.38 -0.78
C LEU A 22 -11.81 -4.95 -1.28
N LYS A 23 -13.02 -4.42 -1.04
CA LYS A 23 -13.34 -3.02 -1.33
C LYS A 23 -12.39 -2.06 -0.61
N ARG A 24 -12.03 -2.33 0.65
CA ARG A 24 -11.08 -1.53 1.43
C ARG A 24 -9.63 -1.68 0.93
N CYS A 25 -9.28 -2.78 0.29
CA CYS A 25 -8.02 -2.98 -0.41
C CYS A 25 -8.04 -2.44 -1.86
N HIS A 26 -9.09 -1.73 -2.26
CA HIS A 26 -9.29 -1.21 -3.62
C HIS A 26 -9.32 -2.31 -4.70
N ILE A 27 -9.76 -3.52 -4.34
CA ILE A 27 -10.00 -4.64 -5.26
C ILE A 27 -11.51 -4.69 -5.50
N TYR A 28 -11.91 -4.31 -6.72
CA TYR A 28 -13.33 -4.17 -7.09
C TYR A 28 -13.79 -5.32 -7.98
N PRO A 29 -15.11 -5.63 -8.04
CA PRO A 29 -15.65 -6.75 -8.82
C PRO A 29 -15.33 -6.74 -10.31
N TYR A 30 -15.04 -5.57 -10.88
CA TYR A 30 -14.66 -5.43 -12.29
C TYR A 30 -13.16 -5.67 -12.55
N SER A 31 -12.36 -5.86 -11.49
CA SER A 31 -10.94 -6.19 -11.62
C SER A 31 -10.79 -7.63 -12.09
N PRO A 32 -9.88 -7.92 -13.05
CA PRO A 32 -9.64 -9.30 -13.49
C PRO A 32 -9.20 -10.21 -12.34
N ASP A 33 -8.48 -9.65 -11.36
CA ASP A 33 -7.96 -10.38 -10.20
C ASP A 33 -9.01 -10.59 -9.07
N TYR A 34 -10.25 -10.11 -9.25
CA TYR A 34 -11.22 -10.06 -8.15
C TYR A 34 -11.54 -11.45 -7.57
N GLU A 35 -11.90 -12.40 -8.43
CA GLU A 35 -12.27 -13.76 -8.03
C GLU A 35 -11.09 -14.47 -7.35
N ASP A 36 -9.86 -14.25 -7.82
CA ASP A 36 -8.66 -14.80 -7.19
C ASP A 36 -8.48 -14.28 -5.77
N PHE A 37 -8.64 -12.96 -5.58
CA PHE A 37 -8.56 -12.37 -4.24
C PHE A 37 -9.74 -12.76 -3.34
N VAL A 38 -10.93 -13.08 -3.88
CA VAL A 38 -12.03 -13.69 -3.12
C VAL A 38 -11.61 -15.05 -2.59
N GLN A 39 -11.01 -15.90 -3.43
CA GLN A 39 -10.56 -17.23 -3.00
C GLN A 39 -9.41 -17.14 -1.99
N ILE A 40 -8.43 -16.27 -2.21
CA ILE A 40 -7.36 -15.99 -1.24
C ILE A 40 -7.97 -15.52 0.09
N GLY A 41 -8.94 -14.61 0.04
CA GLY A 41 -9.65 -14.13 1.22
C GLY A 41 -10.34 -15.25 2.00
N ARG A 42 -10.98 -16.21 1.32
CA ARG A 42 -11.59 -17.38 1.96
C ARG A 42 -10.56 -18.26 2.66
N LEU A 43 -9.44 -18.57 2.00
CA LEU A 43 -8.37 -19.36 2.57
C LEU A 43 -7.76 -18.69 3.81
N LEU A 44 -7.48 -17.39 3.72
CA LEU A 44 -6.95 -16.61 4.84
C LEU A 44 -7.92 -16.58 6.02
N PHE A 45 -9.22 -16.44 5.77
CA PHE A 45 -10.24 -16.46 6.82
C PHE A 45 -10.22 -17.82 7.55
N LEU A 46 -10.26 -18.93 6.83
CA LEU A 46 -10.23 -20.27 7.44
C LEU A 46 -8.95 -20.50 8.26
N GLN A 47 -7.80 -20.04 7.77
CA GLN A 47 -6.54 -20.09 8.53
C GLN A 47 -6.55 -19.23 9.80
N ILE A 48 -7.21 -18.06 9.76
CA ILE A 48 -7.37 -17.21 10.94
C ILE A 48 -8.24 -17.93 11.96
N LEU A 49 -9.36 -18.53 11.52
CA LEU A 49 -10.25 -19.30 12.39
C LEU A 49 -9.51 -20.46 13.07
N GLU A 50 -8.76 -21.26 12.32
CA GLU A 50 -7.95 -22.36 12.87
C GLU A 50 -6.94 -21.84 13.93
N LYS A 51 -6.22 -20.75 13.64
CA LYS A 51 -5.29 -20.16 14.61
C LYS A 51 -5.99 -19.62 15.86
N THR A 52 -7.15 -19.00 15.71
CA THR A 52 -7.91 -18.49 16.86
C THR A 52 -8.55 -19.60 17.69
N ALA A 53 -8.88 -20.74 17.08
CA ALA A 53 -9.41 -21.92 17.75
C ALA A 53 -8.34 -22.62 18.60
N VAL A 54 -7.11 -22.73 18.08
CA VAL A 54 -5.96 -23.30 18.80
C VAL A 54 -5.54 -22.46 20.01
N LEU A 55 -5.82 -21.15 20.00
CA LEU A 55 -5.46 -20.23 21.09
C LEU A 55 -6.44 -20.25 22.28
N SER A 56 -7.41 -21.17 22.33
CA SER A 56 -8.38 -21.34 23.44
C SER A 56 -8.80 -20.00 24.08
N LEU A 57 -9.38 -19.11 23.27
CA LEU A 57 -10.04 -17.89 23.73
C LEU A 57 -11.43 -18.21 24.29
N ASP A 58 -11.52 -19.15 25.24
CA ASP A 58 -12.78 -19.54 25.89
C ASP A 58 -13.42 -18.35 26.64
N ASN A 59 -12.67 -17.28 26.86
CA ASN A 59 -13.13 -16.07 27.56
C ASN A 59 -13.31 -14.83 26.67
N LEU A 60 -13.07 -14.91 25.34
CA LEU A 60 -13.30 -13.74 24.48
C LEU A 60 -14.71 -13.80 23.88
N PRO A 61 -15.62 -12.86 24.22
CA PRO A 61 -16.98 -12.87 23.70
C PRO A 61 -16.99 -12.96 22.18
N LEU A 62 -17.92 -13.73 21.60
CA LEU A 62 -18.12 -13.79 20.16
C LEU A 62 -18.19 -12.38 19.53
N ALA A 63 -18.69 -11.37 20.24
CA ALA A 63 -18.73 -9.97 19.81
C ALA A 63 -17.35 -9.31 19.56
N LYS A 64 -16.25 -9.81 20.16
CA LYS A 64 -14.87 -9.33 19.93
C LYS A 64 -14.13 -10.10 18.83
N ARG A 65 -14.69 -11.20 18.32
CA ARG A 65 -14.11 -12.01 17.24
C ARG A 65 -14.21 -11.35 15.85
N PRO A 66 -15.33 -10.74 15.42
CA PRO A 66 -15.50 -10.19 14.08
C PRO A 66 -14.50 -9.08 13.76
N SER A 67 -14.33 -8.11 14.66
CA SER A 67 -13.42 -6.97 14.43
C SER A 67 -11.96 -7.42 14.38
N TYR A 68 -11.56 -8.36 15.24
CA TYR A 68 -10.22 -8.93 15.22
C TYR A 68 -9.97 -9.71 13.93
N ILE A 69 -10.88 -10.61 13.55
CA ILE A 69 -10.80 -11.38 12.31
C ILE A 69 -10.76 -10.46 11.10
N TYR A 70 -11.61 -9.43 11.08
CA TYR A 70 -11.63 -8.42 10.03
C TYR A 70 -10.26 -7.74 9.86
N GLN A 71 -9.66 -7.32 10.98
CA GLN A 71 -8.37 -6.63 10.95
C GLN A 71 -7.23 -7.53 10.51
N GLN A 72 -7.19 -8.77 11.00
CA GLN A 72 -6.22 -9.78 10.57
C GLN A 72 -6.37 -10.12 9.08
N LEU A 73 -7.60 -10.31 8.62
CA LEU A 73 -7.91 -10.63 7.24
C LEU A 73 -7.54 -9.47 6.31
N TYR A 74 -7.80 -8.23 6.72
CA TYR A 74 -7.38 -7.03 5.98
C TYR A 74 -5.86 -6.93 5.82
N TRP A 75 -5.10 -7.11 6.91
CA TRP A 75 -3.64 -7.04 6.83
C TRP A 75 -3.07 -8.12 5.92
N ARG A 76 -3.53 -9.37 6.06
CA ARG A 76 -3.05 -10.47 5.23
C ARG A 76 -3.43 -10.31 3.75
N LEU A 77 -4.66 -9.88 3.45
CA LEU A 77 -5.06 -9.60 2.07
C LEU A 77 -4.23 -8.47 1.45
N ARG A 78 -3.90 -7.44 2.23
CA ARG A 78 -3.03 -6.35 1.77
C ARG A 78 -1.60 -6.84 1.50
N ASP A 79 -1.07 -7.75 2.31
CA ASP A 79 0.25 -8.34 2.09
C ASP A 79 0.26 -9.24 0.85
N GLU A 80 -0.80 -10.00 0.62
CA GLU A 80 -0.98 -10.78 -0.61
C GLU A 80 -1.06 -9.87 -1.84
N GLN A 81 -1.82 -8.78 -1.76
CA GLN A 81 -1.88 -7.79 -2.84
C GLN A 81 -0.49 -7.20 -3.15
N ARG A 82 0.29 -6.84 -2.14
CA ARG A 82 1.67 -6.36 -2.33
C ARG A 82 2.56 -7.43 -2.96
N ARG A 83 2.41 -8.70 -2.57
CA ARG A 83 3.16 -9.82 -3.15
C ARG A 83 2.80 -10.05 -4.61
N TYR A 84 1.51 -10.03 -4.92
CA TYR A 84 0.98 -10.16 -6.28
C TYR A 84 1.50 -9.06 -7.19
N LEU A 85 1.44 -7.80 -6.76
CA LEU A 85 1.98 -6.66 -7.52
C LEU A 85 3.48 -6.83 -7.80
N ARG A 86 4.28 -7.20 -6.79
CA ARG A 86 5.72 -7.47 -6.98
C ARG A 86 6.00 -8.59 -7.98
N TYR A 87 5.16 -9.62 -8.01
CA TYR A 87 5.30 -10.73 -8.95
C TYR A 87 4.94 -10.30 -10.38
N LYS A 88 3.84 -9.56 -10.54
CA LYS A 88 3.40 -9.02 -11.82
C LYS A 88 4.46 -8.10 -12.45
N THR A 89 5.05 -7.21 -11.65
CA THR A 89 6.15 -6.33 -12.11
C THR A 89 7.41 -7.08 -12.53
N LYS A 90 7.64 -8.31 -12.04
CA LYS A 90 8.82 -9.12 -12.39
C LYS A 90 8.63 -9.97 -13.65
N ILE A 91 7.40 -10.21 -14.08
CA ILE A 91 7.07 -11.19 -15.12
C ILE A 91 6.60 -10.53 -16.41
N GLU A 92 6.01 -9.34 -16.32
CA GLU A 92 5.78 -8.56 -17.52
C GLU A 92 7.15 -8.12 -18.10
N PRO A 93 7.52 -8.54 -19.33
CA PRO A 93 8.64 -7.93 -20.01
C PRO A 93 8.32 -6.43 -20.07
N ARG A 94 9.28 -5.63 -19.64
CA ARG A 94 9.15 -4.19 -19.48
C ARG A 94 9.04 -3.54 -20.86
N ASP A 95 7.87 -3.66 -21.49
CA ASP A 95 7.49 -2.81 -22.60
C ASP A 95 7.38 -1.40 -22.04
N VAL A 96 8.16 -0.54 -22.66
CA VAL A 96 8.48 0.81 -22.22
C VAL A 96 7.23 1.69 -22.31
N ALA A 97 6.37 1.61 -21.31
CA ALA A 97 5.29 2.56 -21.09
C ALA A 97 5.49 3.19 -19.71
N LEU A 98 6.12 4.37 -19.77
CA LEU A 98 6.16 5.43 -18.76
C LEU A 98 5.14 5.25 -17.63
N ASP A 99 5.55 4.63 -16.51
CA ASP A 99 4.72 4.64 -15.31
C ASP A 99 5.49 4.98 -14.04
N LEU A 100 4.85 5.91 -13.33
CA LEU A 100 5.34 6.75 -12.27
C LEU A 100 5.25 6.04 -10.92
N GLU A 101 6.09 5.03 -10.65
CA GLU A 101 6.16 4.46 -9.29
C GLU A 101 7.60 4.34 -8.77
N SER A 102 7.89 5.25 -7.84
CA SER A 102 9.11 5.32 -7.03
C SER A 102 9.40 4.00 -6.30
N PRO A 103 10.65 3.51 -6.29
CA PRO A 103 11.01 2.35 -5.49
C PRO A 103 10.97 2.71 -3.99
N LEU A 104 10.28 1.89 -3.21
CA LEU A 104 10.42 1.88 -1.75
C LEU A 104 11.81 1.31 -1.42
N LEU A 105 12.58 2.14 -0.70
CA LEU A 105 13.94 1.94 -0.23
C LEU A 105 14.16 0.56 0.42
N ASN A 106 15.19 -0.13 -0.07
CA ASN A 106 15.82 -1.27 0.57
C ASN A 106 16.85 -0.73 1.57
N PRO A 107 16.92 -1.17 2.85
CA PRO A 107 17.87 -0.64 3.82
C PRO A 107 19.24 -1.34 3.74
N GLN A 108 19.76 -1.52 2.52
CA GLN A 108 21.20 -1.63 2.32
C GLN A 108 21.61 -0.32 1.66
N ILE A 109 22.09 0.60 2.49
CA ILE A 109 22.58 1.91 2.05
C ILE A 109 23.86 1.65 1.25
N ASP A 110 23.71 1.47 -0.05
CA ASP A 110 24.82 1.56 -0.98
C ASP A 110 25.30 3.02 -0.94
N PHE A 111 26.49 3.25 -0.39
CA PHE A 111 27.09 4.58 -0.30
C PHE A 111 27.18 5.26 -1.68
N SER A 112 27.32 4.48 -2.75
CA SER A 112 27.32 4.95 -4.13
C SER A 112 25.96 5.54 -4.54
N GLU A 113 24.84 4.92 -4.13
CA GLU A 113 23.50 5.43 -4.43
C GLU A 113 23.18 6.72 -3.64
N THR A 114 23.68 6.84 -2.40
CA THR A 114 23.47 8.05 -1.59
C THR A 114 24.24 9.28 -2.12
N LEU A 115 25.42 9.06 -2.72
CA LEU A 115 26.23 10.14 -3.29
C LEU A 115 25.51 10.75 -4.51
N ASN A 116 25.02 9.90 -5.41
CA ASN A 116 24.23 10.31 -6.58
C ASN A 116 22.93 11.01 -6.20
N ALA A 117 22.22 10.53 -5.17
CA ALA A 117 20.97 11.16 -4.71
C ALA A 117 21.18 12.59 -4.18
N LYS A 118 22.32 12.84 -3.51
CA LYS A 118 22.66 14.16 -2.97
C LYS A 118 23.00 15.15 -4.07
N GLU A 119 23.74 14.73 -5.08
CA GLU A 119 24.11 15.56 -6.24
C GLU A 119 22.87 15.97 -7.04
N ILE A 120 21.99 15.01 -7.33
CA ILE A 120 20.73 15.28 -8.03
C ILE A 120 19.83 16.24 -7.24
N LEU A 121 19.79 16.13 -5.90
CA LEU A 121 19.04 17.06 -5.06
C LEU A 121 19.63 18.48 -5.10
N LEU A 122 20.95 18.64 -5.08
CA LEU A 122 21.60 19.94 -5.16
C LEU A 122 21.32 20.65 -6.50
N GLU A 123 21.21 19.89 -7.59
CA GLU A 123 20.86 20.43 -8.90
C GLU A 123 19.35 20.69 -9.06
N LEU A 124 18.50 19.88 -8.42
CA LEU A 124 17.03 20.02 -8.51
C LEU A 124 16.49 21.17 -7.65
N LEU A 125 17.00 21.33 -6.43
CA LEU A 125 16.53 22.34 -5.48
C LEU A 125 16.45 23.77 -6.04
N PRO A 126 17.45 24.30 -6.79
CA PRO A 126 17.36 25.64 -7.36
C PRO A 126 16.28 25.78 -8.44
N LEU A 127 15.86 24.69 -9.09
CA LEU A 127 14.81 24.71 -10.12
C LEU A 127 13.39 24.72 -9.51
N LEU A 128 13.25 24.38 -8.23
CA LEU A 128 11.96 24.34 -7.53
C LEU A 128 11.54 25.71 -7.01
N THR A 129 10.25 25.99 -7.06
CA THR A 129 9.66 27.14 -6.34
C THR A 129 9.74 26.95 -4.83
N SER A 130 9.58 28.02 -4.04
CA SER A 130 9.57 27.94 -2.57
C SER A 130 8.55 26.93 -2.02
N ALA A 131 7.35 26.88 -2.60
CA ALA A 131 6.30 25.95 -2.21
C ALA A 131 6.60 24.48 -2.59
N GLU A 132 7.20 24.26 -3.76
CA GLU A 132 7.63 22.92 -4.21
C GLU A 132 8.80 22.40 -3.37
N ARG A 133 9.76 23.27 -3.04
CA ARG A 133 10.90 22.95 -2.19
C ARG A 133 10.45 22.55 -0.79
N LEU A 134 9.53 23.32 -0.20
CA LEU A 134 8.98 23.04 1.12
C LEU A 134 8.26 21.68 1.15
N LEU A 135 7.47 21.38 0.12
CA LEU A 135 6.82 20.07 -0.02
C LEU A 135 7.86 18.94 -0.09
N LEU A 136 8.87 19.06 -0.96
CA LEU A 136 9.90 18.04 -1.14
C LEU A 136 10.68 17.78 0.15
N LEU A 137 11.17 18.84 0.82
CA LEU A 137 11.90 18.72 2.09
C LEU A 137 11.02 18.10 3.18
N THR A 138 9.75 18.49 3.26
CA THR A 138 8.83 17.93 4.26
C THR A 138 8.62 16.42 4.05
N LEU A 139 8.53 15.96 2.81
CA LEU A 139 8.38 14.54 2.47
C LEU A 139 9.66 13.73 2.74
N ILE A 140 10.84 14.34 2.59
CA ILE A 140 12.13 13.71 2.87
C ILE A 140 12.32 13.53 4.38
N HIS A 141 12.03 14.57 5.19
CA HIS A 141 12.20 14.50 6.64
C HIS A 141 11.09 13.74 7.35
N HIS A 142 9.88 13.75 6.80
CA HIS A 142 8.72 13.09 7.38
C HIS A 142 7.90 12.39 6.29
N PRO A 143 7.85 11.04 6.27
CA PRO A 143 7.00 10.29 5.34
C PRO A 143 5.53 10.46 5.74
N THR A 144 4.96 11.60 5.38
CA THR A 144 3.57 11.99 5.64
C THR A 144 2.76 11.88 4.35
N SER A 145 1.46 11.58 4.45
CA SER A 145 0.60 11.55 3.28
C SER A 145 0.48 12.96 2.68
N LEU A 146 0.38 13.08 1.35
CA LEU A 146 0.08 14.36 0.69
C LEU A 146 -1.23 14.97 1.22
N ASN A 147 -2.17 14.13 1.66
CA ASN A 147 -3.41 14.59 2.29
C ASN A 147 -3.17 15.21 3.67
N ASP A 148 -2.21 14.67 4.44
CA ASP A 148 -1.86 15.18 5.76
C ASP A 148 -1.05 16.47 5.62
N TYR A 149 -0.16 16.56 4.62
CA TYR A 149 0.54 17.80 4.27
C TYR A 149 -0.43 18.90 3.85
N ALA A 150 -1.42 18.57 3.00
CA ALA A 150 -2.45 19.52 2.55
C ALA A 150 -3.27 20.06 3.73
N LYS A 151 -3.70 19.17 4.64
CA LYS A 151 -4.44 19.56 5.85
C LYS A 151 -3.60 20.43 6.78
N LYS A 152 -2.34 20.03 7.05
CA LYS A 152 -1.43 20.74 7.97
C LYS A 152 -1.10 22.15 7.50
N ASN A 153 -0.93 22.34 6.19
CA ASN A 153 -0.59 23.63 5.60
C ASN A 153 -1.81 24.42 5.09
N GLN A 154 -3.04 23.94 5.36
CA GLN A 154 -4.29 24.54 4.89
C GLN A 154 -4.32 24.81 3.37
N LEU A 155 -3.65 23.94 2.60
CA LEU A 155 -3.57 24.04 1.15
C LEU A 155 -4.65 23.19 0.50
N PRO A 156 -5.26 23.65 -0.61
CA PRO A 156 -6.16 22.81 -1.38
C PRO A 156 -5.37 21.63 -1.96
N ARG A 157 -5.97 20.43 -1.91
CA ARG A 157 -5.34 19.19 -2.38
C ARG A 157 -4.82 19.32 -3.81
N SER A 158 -5.59 19.98 -4.68
CA SER A 158 -5.22 20.27 -6.07
C SER A 158 -3.87 20.98 -6.20
N SER A 159 -3.56 21.94 -5.32
CA SER A 159 -2.26 22.63 -5.32
C SER A 159 -1.12 21.70 -4.91
N VAL A 160 -1.32 20.82 -3.93
CA VAL A 160 -0.31 19.86 -3.48
C VAL A 160 0.00 18.83 -4.57
N TYR A 161 -1.04 18.31 -5.24
CA TYR A 161 -0.86 17.42 -6.39
C TYR A 161 -0.17 18.13 -7.56
N ARG A 162 -0.49 19.41 -7.80
CA ARG A 162 0.21 20.23 -8.81
C ARG A 162 1.69 20.41 -8.47
N TYR A 163 2.03 20.74 -7.23
CA TYR A 163 3.43 20.86 -6.80
C TYR A 163 4.19 19.56 -7.00
N ARG A 164 3.61 18.42 -6.61
CA ARG A 164 4.21 17.10 -6.88
C ARG A 164 4.45 16.87 -8.37
N LYS A 165 3.46 17.15 -9.22
CA LYS A 165 3.57 16.98 -10.68
C LYS A 165 4.67 17.87 -11.27
N ASN A 166 4.80 19.10 -10.78
CA ASN A 166 5.85 20.02 -11.22
C ASN A 166 7.24 19.57 -10.78
N ILE A 167 7.39 19.09 -9.54
CA ILE A 167 8.66 18.52 -9.04
C ILE A 167 9.07 17.34 -9.92
N GLN A 168 8.14 16.43 -10.22
CA GLN A 168 8.39 15.28 -11.10
C GLN A 168 8.81 15.73 -12.51
N LYS A 169 8.13 16.71 -13.09
CA LYS A 169 8.47 17.23 -14.42
C LYS A 169 9.90 17.80 -14.45
N LYS A 170 10.28 18.57 -13.42
CA LYS A 170 11.61 19.18 -13.31
C LYS A 170 12.70 18.14 -13.06
N PHE A 171 12.40 17.11 -12.27
CA PHE A 171 13.29 15.98 -12.04
C PHE A 171 13.53 15.17 -13.31
N LEU A 172 12.48 14.84 -14.07
CA LEU A 172 12.62 14.15 -15.35
C LEU A 172 13.43 14.99 -16.35
N ALA A 173 13.18 16.29 -16.44
CA ALA A 173 13.95 17.18 -17.31
C ALA A 173 15.44 17.24 -16.94
N LEU A 174 15.78 17.05 -15.67
CA LEU A 174 17.16 17.02 -15.17
C LEU A 174 17.83 15.68 -15.50
N ILE A 175 17.14 14.56 -15.29
CA ILE A 175 17.64 13.22 -15.65
C ILE A 175 17.83 13.07 -17.15
N HIS A 176 16.97 13.65 -17.98
CA HIS A 176 17.12 13.59 -19.44
C HIS A 176 18.20 14.54 -20.00
N LYS A 177 18.76 15.43 -19.17
CA LYS A 177 19.79 16.39 -19.57
C LYS A 177 21.22 15.90 -19.24
N ASN A 178 21.35 14.99 -18.28
CA ASN A 178 22.60 14.30 -17.90
C ASN A 178 22.66 12.92 -18.57
#